data_AF-A0A1I0XDN2-F1
#
_entry.id   AF-A0A1I0XDN2-F1
#
_cell.length_a   1.000
_cell.length_b   1.000
_cell.length_c   1.000
_cell.angle_alpha   90.00
_cell.angle_beta   90.00
_cell.angle_gamma   90.00
#
_symmetry.space_group_name_H-M   'P 1'
#
loop_
_entity.id
_entity.type
_entity.pdbx_description
1 polymer ?
#
loop_
_entity_poly.entity_id
_entity_poly.type
_entity_poly.pdbx_seq_one_letter_code
_entity_poly.pdbx_strand_id
1 'polypeptide(L)' 'MATIASNQTSNPLAQVGSYLLRGLTAVGMFIVSIGEANRYAREIRNLDALSDAQLAKRGLKREDIPRHVLRGAYFI' A
#
# COMPACT_ATOMS: atom_id res chain seq x y z
N MET A 1 -34.23 -0.30 -40.90
CA MET A 1 -33.65 0.15 -39.63
C MET A 1 -32.14 0.19 -39.80
N ALA A 2 -31.56 1.38 -39.97
CA ALA A 2 -30.12 1.55 -40.11
C ALA A 2 -29.53 1.87 -38.73
N THR A 3 -28.80 0.92 -38.16
CA THR A 3 -28.05 1.13 -36.90
C THR A 3 -26.83 1.97 -37.21
N ILE A 4 -26.75 3.16 -36.61
CA ILE A 4 -25.54 3.99 -36.66
C ILE A 4 -24.54 3.38 -35.67
N ALA A 5 -23.50 2.73 -36.17
CA ALA A 5 -22.37 2.31 -35.35
C ALA A 5 -21.60 3.56 -34.90
N SER A 6 -21.58 3.83 -33.59
CA SER A 6 -20.77 4.90 -33.02
C SER A 6 -19.29 4.51 -33.10
N ASN A 7 -18.56 5.12 -34.04
CA ASN A 7 -17.10 5.01 -34.08
C ASN A 7 -16.52 5.78 -32.89
N GLN A 8 -16.11 5.08 -31.84
CA GLN A 8 -15.28 5.64 -30.79
C GLN A 8 -13.90 5.96 -31.36
N THR A 9 -13.69 7.20 -31.78
CA THR A 9 -12.39 7.71 -32.19
C THR A 9 -11.47 7.71 -30.96
N SER A 10 -10.68 6.65 -30.78
CA SER A 10 -9.64 6.60 -29.76
C SER A 10 -8.61 7.67 -30.07
N ASN A 11 -8.68 8.81 -29.38
CA ASN A 11 -7.73 9.90 -29.56
C ASN A 11 -6.35 9.42 -29.08
N PRO A 12 -5.35 9.23 -29.97
CA PRO A 12 -4.07 8.66 -29.60
C PRO A 12 -3.33 9.50 -28.56
N LEU A 13 -3.55 10.82 -28.55
CA LEU A 13 -3.02 11.72 -27.51
C LEU A 13 -3.63 11.43 -26.14
N ALA A 14 -4.93 11.15 -26.06
CA ALA A 14 -5.58 10.75 -24.82
C ALA A 14 -5.06 9.39 -24.32
N GLN A 15 -4.75 8.48 -25.26
CA GLN A 15 -4.18 7.17 -24.93
C GLN A 15 -2.76 7.29 -24.35
N VAL A 16 -1.88 8.08 -24.96
CA VAL A 16 -0.53 8.36 -24.45
C VAL A 16 -0.61 9.06 -23.07
N GLY A 17 -1.49 10.06 -22.92
CA GLY A 17 -1.72 10.72 -21.63
C GLY A 17 -2.15 9.74 -20.53
N SER A 18 -3.02 8.79 -20.87
CA SER A 18 -3.47 7.77 -19.91
C SER A 18 -2.35 6.84 -19.43
N TYR A 19 -1.40 6.48 -20.31
CA TYR A 19 -0.25 5.66 -19.94
C TYR A 19 0.72 6.41 -19.04
N LEU A 20 0.98 7.70 -19.31
CA LEU A 20 1.83 8.54 -18.47
C LEU A 20 1.23 8.70 -17.06
N LEU A 21 -0.06 9.01 -16.96
CA LEU A 21 -0.74 9.11 -15.66
C LEU A 21 -0.66 7.79 -14.89
N ARG A 22 -0.89 6.64 -15.54
CA ARG A 22 -0.76 5.32 -14.91
C ARG A 22 0.65 5.06 -14.38
N GLY A 23 1.68 5.43 -15.15
CA GLY A 23 3.07 5.32 -14.73
C GLY A 23 3.36 6.17 -13.48
N LEU A 24 2.90 7.42 -13.46
CA LEU A 24 3.08 8.31 -12.31
C LEU A 24 2.35 7.80 -11.06
N THR A 25 1.12 7.31 -11.22
CA THR A 25 0.36 6.70 -10.11
C THR A 25 1.09 5.47 -9.57
N ALA A 26 1.63 4.60 -10.43
CA ALA A 26 2.37 3.42 -10.01
C ALA A 26 3.63 3.78 -9.20
N VAL A 27 4.39 4.78 -9.65
CA VAL A 27 5.58 5.28 -8.92
C VAL A 27 5.17 5.86 -7.56
N GLY A 28 4.09 6.64 -7.51
CA GLY A 28 3.57 7.18 -6.25
C GLY A 28 3.20 6.07 -5.26
N MET A 29 2.46 5.06 -5.71
CA MET A 29 2.10 3.90 -4.89
C MET A 29 3.33 3.12 -4.41
N PHE A 30 4.35 2.99 -5.25
CA PHE A 30 5.61 2.33 -4.87
C PHE A 30 6.39 3.09 -3.79
N ILE A 31 6.45 4.43 -3.89
CA ILE A 31 7.12 5.25 -2.86
C ILE A 31 6.38 5.12 -1.52
N VAL A 32 5.05 5.13 -1.54
CA VAL A 32 4.22 4.93 -0.35
C VAL A 32 4.50 3.55 0.28
N SER A 33 4.58 2.48 -0.53
CA SER A 33 4.82 1.13 -0.01
C SER A 33 6.19 0.98 0.67
N ILE A 34 7.24 1.64 0.15
CA ILE A 34 8.55 1.72 0.81
C ILE A 34 8.45 2.46 2.15
N GLY A 35 7.71 3.58 2.19
CA GLY A 35 7.49 4.35 3.42
C GLY A 35 6.81 3.52 4.50
N GLU A 36 5.79 2.76 4.13
CA GLU A 36 5.07 1.87 5.03
C GLU A 36 5.94 0.70 5.52
N ALA A 37 6.68 0.04 4.64
CA ALA A 37 7.62 -1.02 5.00
C ALA A 37 8.65 -0.54 6.05
N ASN A 38 9.20 0.66 5.84
CA ASN A 38 10.11 1.28 6.79
C ASN A 38 9.45 1.61 8.14
N ARG A 39 8.18 2.04 8.13
CA ARG A 39 7.40 2.28 9.36
C ARG A 39 7.26 0.98 10.16
N TYR A 40 6.84 -0.10 9.52
CA TYR A 40 6.68 -1.41 10.17
C TYR A 40 7.99 -1.92 10.76
N ALA A 41 9.09 -1.83 10.02
CA ALA A 41 10.41 -2.25 10.50
C ALA A 41 10.89 -1.45 11.71
N ARG A 42 10.60 -0.15 11.79
CA ARG A 42 10.90 0.67 12.98
C ARG A 42 10.03 0.27 14.17
N GLU A 43 8.75 0.06 13.94
CA GLU A 43 7.78 -0.30 14.99
C GLU A 43 8.09 -1.66 15.60
N ILE A 44 8.38 -2.67 14.77
CA ILE A 44 8.81 -4.00 15.23
C ILE A 44 10.07 -3.88 16.09
N ARG A 45 11.11 -3.17 15.62
CA ARG A 45 12.35 -2.98 16.40
C ARG A 45 12.10 -2.30 17.75
N ASN A 46 11.23 -1.29 17.78
CA ASN A 46 10.88 -0.61 19.03
C ASN A 46 10.15 -1.55 20.00
N LEU A 47 9.29 -2.43 19.50
CA LEU A 47 8.57 -3.41 20.32
C LEU A 47 9.48 -4.55 20.78
N ASP A 48 10.38 -5.03 19.92
CA ASP A 48 11.33 -6.09 20.24
C ASP A 48 12.32 -5.68 21.33
N ALA A 49 12.66 -4.38 21.40
CA ALA A 49 13.53 -3.81 22.43
C ALA A 49 12.89 -3.79 23.84
N LEU A 50 11.59 -4.06 23.96
CA LEU A 50 10.89 -4.11 25.23
C LEU A 50 11.02 -5.47 25.90
N SER A 51 10.96 -5.52 27.23
CA SER A 51 10.82 -6.78 27.96
C SER A 51 9.40 -7.34 27.87
N ASP A 52 9.23 -8.64 28.14
CA ASP A 52 7.92 -9.28 28.08
C ASP A 52 6.94 -8.69 29.09
N ALA A 53 7.40 -8.26 30.27
CA ALA A 53 6.58 -7.53 31.23
C ALA A 53 6.11 -6.16 30.70
N GLN A 54 6.95 -5.47 29.91
CA GLN A 54 6.59 -4.20 29.29
C GLN A 54 5.66 -4.38 28.08
N LEU A 55 5.77 -5.50 27.36
CA LEU A 55 4.82 -5.89 26.30
C LEU A 55 3.47 -6.27 26.93
N ALA A 56 3.46 -7.04 28.01
CA ALA A 56 2.25 -7.43 28.72
C ALA A 56 1.50 -6.21 29.29
N LYS A 57 2.21 -5.20 29.81
CA LYS A 57 1.61 -3.91 30.21
C LYS A 57 0.90 -3.19 29.06
N ARG A 58 1.31 -3.44 27.82
CA ARG A 58 0.67 -2.93 26.59
C ARG A 58 -0.36 -3.91 26.00
N GLY A 59 -0.65 -5.02 26.69
CA GLY A 59 -1.56 -6.06 26.20
C GLY A 59 -1.01 -6.86 25.01
N LEU A 60 0.30 -6.89 24.82
CA LEU A 60 0.97 -7.57 23.71
C LEU A 60 1.81 -8.75 24.21
N LYS A 61 1.80 -9.84 23.44
CA LYS A 61 2.81 -10.90 23.54
C LYS A 61 3.84 -10.72 22.45
N ARG A 62 5.04 -11.31 22.64
CA ARG A 62 6.12 -11.21 21.66
C ARG A 62 5.74 -11.87 20.33
N GLU A 63 5.06 -13.02 20.37
CA GLU A 63 4.56 -13.68 19.15
C GLU A 63 3.50 -12.86 18.39
N ASP A 64 2.82 -11.92 19.05
CA ASP A 64 1.75 -11.11 18.44
C ASP A 64 2.27 -9.83 17.79
N ILE A 65 3.53 -9.46 18.01
CA ILE A 65 4.14 -8.21 17.48
C ILE A 65 3.94 -8.09 15.96
N PRO A 66 4.26 -9.10 15.12
CA PRO A 66 4.08 -8.97 13.67
C PRO A 66 2.62 -8.76 13.28
N ARG A 67 1.69 -9.48 13.94
CA ARG A 67 0.25 -9.35 13.68
C ARG A 67 -0.27 -7.96 14.07
N HIS A 68 0.19 -7.42 15.20
CA HIS A 68 -0.17 -6.10 15.67
C HIS A 68 0.31 -5.01 14.72
N VAL A 69 1.59 -5.05 14.33
CA VAL A 69 2.22 -4.01 13.49
C VAL A 69 1.65 -4.04 12.06
N LEU A 70 1.45 -5.23 11.49
CA LEU A 70 1.01 -5.40 10.11
C LEU A 70 -0.51 -5.40 9.91
N ARG A 71 -1.32 -5.17 10.97
CA ARG A 71 -2.79 -5.18 10.86
C ARG A 71 -3.35 -4.25 9.77
N GLY A 72 -2.65 -3.16 9.48
CA GLY A 72 -3.03 -2.18 8.44
C GLY A 72 -2.57 -2.55 7.03
N ALA A 73 -1.69 -3.55 6.87
CA ALA A 73 -1.13 -3.94 5.58
C ALA A 73 -2.01 -4.98 4.85
N TYR A 74 -2.98 -5.61 5.52
CA TYR A 74 -3.80 -6.69 4.96
C TYR A 74 -4.99 -6.24 4.10
N PHE A 75 -5.11 -4.94 3.79
CA PHE A 75 -6.16 -4.44 2.91
C PHE A 75 -5.63 -4.40 1.46
N ILE A 76 -5.81 -5.51 0.74
CA ILE A 76 -5.69 -5.60 -0.73
C ILE A 76 -7.08 -5.72 -1.35
#